data_AF-A0A6I3MP60-F1
#
_entry.id   AF-A0A6I3MP60-F1
#
_cell.length_a   1.000
_cell.length_b   1.000
_cell.length_c   1.000
_cell.angle_alpha   90.00
_cell.angle_beta   90.00
_cell.angle_gamma   90.00
#
_symmetry.space_group_name_H-M   'P 1'
#
loop_
_entity.id
_entity.type
_entity.pdbx_description
1 polymer ?
#
loop_
_entity_poly.entity_id
_entity_poly.type
_entity_poly.pdbx_seq_one_letter_code
_entity_poly.pdbx_strand_id
1 'polypeptide(L)'
;MIGQSKDSTLQKLIDNKLVEQKDVKNFENYKEKIKTQSNASYLYGLFQSEYKNLTGHLYSELGSYFSFEETKLNDIEQKKVNQELTDYLSKLQKCELINDKQFHEYQTKIDANIYVCKIQFILEIMTQSFKAEYMAVEKLKAFADQLKDKGIVSSQFENLVTSIDNGKIENPIDFLSYCNNTVVINEKDYSNEPEIFLELIHKKTGSIIPELAFTDFNFKIVIDSTTFDDNFKFYDFLISLQSNGKNYKQKSFYRSYSLTKNTYSNSKIDSQEYYQIFNKILVDVKSPYRLHEIKTYNDDKLNEEAFGIMALTKEQEKMLHETNLYIIPSYENFKNKPTSIQIEKAIEEYTKTGLFSSLTTSQINQAKEKIAEQDNNDFNEILSAFPNIIYSYDTELANLEDPYAELIKEFAKISYNEFKPTNISNSFDIEKGKKTTLKFKLGTKSYSKIFKIDNDWIDSDFFAFVKAVVSENKLKGQFYELFTDGQDAQVIYLTTEQYDYLRAQKLLIFADQWQMEEE
;
A
#
# COMPACT_ATOMS: atom_id res chain seq x y z
N MET A 1 -40.12 -22.12 -31.13
CA MET A 1 -39.95 -23.02 -29.97
C MET A 1 -39.13 -22.26 -28.94
N ILE A 2 -39.74 -21.96 -27.80
CA ILE A 2 -39.11 -21.25 -26.69
C ILE A 2 -38.15 -22.25 -26.03
N GLY A 3 -36.84 -22.02 -26.12
CA GLY A 3 -35.85 -22.83 -25.42
C GLY A 3 -36.00 -22.57 -23.93
N GLN A 4 -36.53 -23.53 -23.18
CA GLN A 4 -36.54 -23.48 -21.72
C GLN A 4 -35.09 -23.45 -21.23
N SER A 5 -34.76 -22.51 -20.33
CA SER A 5 -33.47 -22.53 -19.66
C SER A 5 -33.38 -23.77 -18.76
N LYS A 6 -32.22 -24.44 -18.73
CA LYS A 6 -31.97 -25.54 -17.77
C LYS A 6 -31.77 -25.04 -16.34
N ASP A 7 -31.58 -23.72 -16.18
CA ASP A 7 -31.40 -23.03 -14.91
C ASP A 7 -32.77 -22.57 -14.38
N SER A 8 -33.26 -23.24 -13.34
CA SER A 8 -34.59 -22.97 -12.77
C SER A 8 -34.71 -21.55 -12.20
N THR A 9 -33.63 -20.98 -11.67
CA THR A 9 -33.65 -19.63 -11.11
C THR A 9 -33.71 -18.60 -12.23
N LEU A 10 -32.91 -18.77 -13.28
CA LEU A 10 -33.00 -17.92 -14.48
C LEU A 10 -34.40 -17.97 -15.11
N GLN A 11 -35.03 -19.15 -15.18
CA GLN A 11 -36.41 -19.24 -15.68
C GLN A 11 -37.39 -18.46 -14.80
N LYS A 12 -37.27 -18.53 -13.47
CA LYS A 12 -38.08 -17.71 -12.55
C LYS A 12 -37.86 -16.21 -12.79
N LEU A 13 -36.63 -15.77 -13.07
CA LEU A 13 -36.32 -14.37 -13.40
C LEU A 13 -36.99 -13.91 -14.70
N ILE A 14 -37.02 -14.77 -15.72
CA ILE A 14 -37.70 -14.49 -16.99
C ILE A 14 -39.22 -14.43 -16.76
N ASP A 15 -39.79 -15.40 -16.07
CA ASP A 15 -41.23 -15.51 -15.82
C ASP A 15 -41.76 -14.32 -14.98
N ASN A 16 -40.95 -13.83 -14.04
CA ASN A 16 -41.27 -12.65 -13.22
C ASN A 16 -40.84 -11.32 -13.88
N LYS A 17 -40.38 -11.34 -15.14
CA LYS A 17 -39.97 -10.17 -15.92
C LYS A 17 -38.87 -9.33 -15.26
N LEU A 18 -37.92 -10.00 -14.62
CA LEU A 18 -36.68 -9.40 -14.13
C LEU A 18 -35.56 -9.44 -15.18
N VAL A 19 -35.62 -10.39 -16.11
CA VAL A 19 -34.74 -10.51 -17.28
C VAL A 19 -35.61 -10.72 -18.52
N GLU A 20 -35.39 -9.96 -19.60
CA GLU A 20 -36.09 -10.20 -20.87
C GLU A 20 -35.44 -11.36 -21.64
N GLN A 21 -36.25 -12.11 -22.39
CA GLN A 21 -35.76 -13.25 -23.18
C GLN A 21 -34.60 -12.89 -24.13
N LYS A 22 -34.60 -11.65 -24.66
CA LYS A 22 -33.55 -11.14 -25.57
C LYS A 22 -32.21 -10.89 -24.85
N ASP A 23 -32.25 -10.68 -23.53
CA ASP A 23 -31.10 -10.28 -22.71
C ASP A 23 -30.48 -11.47 -21.94
N VAL A 24 -31.10 -12.65 -21.97
CA VAL A 24 -30.65 -13.86 -21.26
C VAL A 24 -29.17 -14.16 -21.50
N LYS A 25 -28.71 -14.12 -22.75
CA LYS A 25 -27.30 -14.39 -23.07
C LYS A 25 -26.34 -13.39 -22.42
N ASN A 26 -26.73 -12.12 -22.39
CA ASN A 26 -25.91 -11.07 -21.75
C ASN A 26 -25.91 -11.25 -20.23
N PHE A 27 -27.08 -11.55 -19.65
CA PHE A 27 -27.23 -11.83 -18.23
C PHE A 27 -26.38 -13.03 -17.78
N GLU A 28 -26.40 -14.14 -18.52
CA GLU A 28 -25.57 -15.32 -18.24
C GLU A 28 -24.08 -14.97 -18.27
N ASN A 29 -23.64 -14.22 -19.29
CA ASN A 29 -22.26 -13.75 -19.37
C ASN A 29 -21.87 -12.86 -18.18
N TYR A 30 -22.78 -12.06 -17.62
CA TYR A 30 -22.51 -11.24 -16.44
C TYR A 30 -22.42 -12.08 -15.18
N LYS A 31 -23.34 -13.05 -15.01
CA LYS A 31 -23.37 -13.99 -13.90
C LYS A 31 -22.08 -14.82 -13.84
N GLU A 32 -21.62 -15.33 -14.98
CA GLU A 32 -20.43 -16.19 -15.05
C GLU A 32 -19.13 -15.51 -14.61
N LYS A 33 -19.06 -14.17 -14.64
CA LYS A 33 -17.88 -13.42 -14.16
C LYS A 33 -17.61 -13.63 -12.67
N ILE A 34 -18.64 -13.91 -11.87
CA ILE A 34 -18.55 -14.07 -10.42
C ILE A 34 -18.15 -15.51 -10.03
N LYS A 35 -18.06 -16.46 -10.98
CA LYS A 35 -17.62 -17.86 -10.81
C LYS A 35 -18.32 -18.67 -9.70
N THR A 36 -19.41 -18.16 -9.12
CA THR A 36 -20.24 -18.86 -8.15
C THR A 36 -21.66 -19.03 -8.70
N GLN A 37 -22.32 -20.14 -8.34
CA GLN A 37 -23.72 -20.41 -8.72
C GLN A 37 -24.64 -20.16 -7.52
N SER A 38 -24.70 -18.90 -7.10
CA SER A 38 -25.39 -18.49 -5.88
C SER A 38 -26.41 -17.38 -6.13
N ASN A 39 -27.24 -17.05 -5.14
CA ASN A 39 -28.22 -15.96 -5.28
C ASN A 39 -27.53 -14.62 -5.55
N ALA A 40 -26.37 -14.37 -4.93
CA ALA A 40 -25.56 -13.18 -5.19
C ALA A 40 -25.12 -13.08 -6.66
N SER A 41 -24.80 -14.20 -7.31
CA SER A 41 -24.44 -14.20 -8.74
C SER A 41 -25.60 -13.74 -9.66
N TYR A 42 -26.84 -14.12 -9.34
CA TYR A 42 -28.02 -13.65 -10.09
C TYR A 42 -28.31 -12.17 -9.81
N LEU A 43 -28.19 -11.73 -8.55
CA LEU A 43 -28.33 -10.33 -8.16
C LEU A 43 -27.26 -9.44 -8.84
N TYR A 44 -26.03 -9.93 -8.96
CA TYR A 44 -24.98 -9.26 -9.73
C TYR A 44 -25.32 -9.16 -11.22
N GLY A 45 -25.87 -10.23 -11.82
CA GLY A 45 -26.36 -10.18 -13.20
C GLY A 45 -27.47 -9.14 -13.39
N LEU A 46 -28.40 -9.03 -12.43
CA LEU A 46 -29.47 -8.02 -12.44
C LEU A 46 -28.91 -6.61 -12.31
N PHE A 47 -27.97 -6.42 -11.37
CA PHE A 47 -27.26 -5.15 -11.17
C PHE A 47 -26.53 -4.70 -12.45
N GLN A 48 -25.74 -5.59 -13.06
CA GLN A 48 -25.00 -5.29 -14.29
C GLN A 48 -25.93 -4.97 -15.46
N SER A 49 -27.06 -5.66 -15.55
CA SER A 49 -28.08 -5.39 -16.57
C SER A 49 -28.68 -4.00 -16.39
N GLU A 50 -29.06 -3.65 -15.15
CA GLU A 50 -29.61 -2.34 -14.82
C GLU A 50 -28.57 -1.22 -15.04
N TYR A 51 -27.34 -1.42 -14.59
CA TYR A 51 -26.26 -0.46 -14.77
C TYR A 51 -25.97 -0.16 -16.24
N LYS A 52 -25.92 -1.22 -17.07
CA LYS A 52 -25.73 -1.07 -18.50
C LYS A 52 -26.90 -0.38 -19.19
N ASN A 53 -28.13 -0.64 -18.76
CA ASN A 53 -29.29 0.06 -19.30
C ASN A 53 -29.25 1.56 -19.00
N LEU A 54 -28.74 1.94 -17.82
CA LEU A 54 -28.62 3.33 -17.41
C LEU A 54 -27.42 4.06 -18.05
N THR A 55 -26.27 3.39 -18.15
CA THR A 55 -25.00 4.04 -18.52
C THR A 55 -24.50 3.69 -19.91
N GLY A 56 -25.02 2.63 -20.54
CA GLY A 56 -24.46 2.02 -21.75
C GLY A 56 -23.20 1.16 -21.50
N HIS A 57 -22.68 1.12 -20.28
CA HIS A 57 -21.42 0.46 -19.92
C HIS A 57 -21.63 -0.64 -18.87
N LEU A 58 -20.64 -1.52 -18.70
CA LEU A 58 -20.65 -2.49 -17.59
C LEU A 58 -20.02 -1.86 -16.36
N TYR A 59 -20.53 -2.22 -15.18
CA TYR A 59 -19.93 -1.80 -13.93
C TYR A 59 -18.59 -2.49 -13.75
N SER A 60 -17.61 -1.70 -13.33
CA SER A 60 -16.28 -2.11 -12.92
C SER A 60 -15.96 -1.41 -11.61
N GLU A 61 -15.61 -2.18 -10.56
CA GLU A 61 -15.17 -1.63 -9.28
C GLU A 61 -13.99 -0.67 -9.47
N LEU A 62 -13.10 -0.99 -10.42
CA LEU A 62 -12.09 -0.07 -10.91
C LEU A 62 -12.72 0.94 -11.87
N GLY A 63 -12.95 2.17 -11.39
CA GLY A 63 -13.29 3.34 -12.20
C GLY A 63 -14.78 3.71 -12.29
N SER A 64 -15.70 2.97 -11.66
CA SER A 64 -17.12 3.35 -11.59
C SER A 64 -17.45 3.96 -10.22
N TYR A 65 -17.72 5.26 -10.18
CA TYR A 65 -18.14 5.96 -8.95
C TYR A 65 -19.64 6.23 -8.96
N PHE A 66 -20.33 5.80 -7.90
CA PHE A 66 -21.71 6.20 -7.62
C PHE A 66 -21.73 7.22 -6.48
N SER A 67 -22.32 8.38 -6.73
CA SER A 67 -22.81 9.26 -5.66
C SER A 67 -24.31 9.40 -5.80
N PHE A 68 -25.02 8.98 -4.74
CA PHE A 68 -26.47 9.18 -4.61
C PHE A 68 -26.79 10.28 -3.58
N GLU A 69 -25.78 10.84 -2.92
CA GLU A 69 -25.92 11.71 -1.74
C GLU A 69 -26.53 13.08 -2.05
N GLU A 70 -26.42 13.55 -3.29
CA GLU A 70 -26.92 14.87 -3.69
C GLU A 70 -28.36 14.86 -4.25
N THR A 71 -28.95 13.68 -4.47
CA THR A 71 -30.26 13.58 -5.14
C THR A 71 -31.38 13.51 -4.12
N LYS A 72 -32.10 14.62 -3.90
CA LYS A 72 -33.37 14.62 -3.14
C LYS A 72 -34.55 14.55 -4.09
N LEU A 73 -35.31 13.47 -4.01
CA LEU A 73 -36.59 13.34 -4.72
C LEU A 73 -37.67 14.15 -4.00
N ASN A 74 -38.63 14.69 -4.75
CA ASN A 74 -39.85 15.21 -4.15
C ASN A 74 -40.81 14.07 -3.75
N ASP A 75 -41.83 14.37 -2.94
CA ASP A 75 -42.76 13.37 -2.41
C ASP A 75 -43.47 12.52 -3.48
N ILE A 76 -43.75 13.10 -4.66
CA ILE A 76 -44.43 12.39 -5.76
C ILE A 76 -43.46 11.42 -6.43
N GLU A 77 -42.24 11.88 -6.70
CA GLU A 77 -41.16 11.06 -7.25
C GLU A 77 -40.79 9.92 -6.30
N GLN A 78 -40.64 10.21 -5.01
CA GLN A 78 -40.31 9.22 -4.00
C GLN A 78 -41.39 8.15 -3.88
N LYS A 79 -42.67 8.52 -3.88
CA LYS A 79 -43.78 7.54 -3.88
C LYS A 79 -43.74 6.61 -5.09
N LYS A 80 -43.41 7.15 -6.27
CA LYS A 80 -43.27 6.37 -7.50
C LYS A 80 -42.10 5.39 -7.39
N VAL A 81 -40.95 5.86 -6.92
CA VAL A 81 -39.76 5.02 -6.70
C VAL A 81 -40.07 3.92 -5.69
N ASN A 82 -40.65 4.24 -4.53
CA ASN A 82 -40.97 3.23 -3.51
C ASN A 82 -41.95 2.16 -4.02
N GLN A 83 -42.95 2.54 -4.82
CA GLN A 83 -43.85 1.57 -5.44
C GLN A 83 -43.09 0.64 -6.40
N GLU A 84 -42.23 1.19 -7.25
CA GLU A 84 -41.40 0.40 -8.18
C GLU A 84 -40.47 -0.55 -7.43
N LEU A 85 -39.81 -0.07 -6.37
CA LEU A 85 -38.92 -0.89 -5.54
C LEU A 85 -39.67 -1.99 -4.78
N THR A 86 -40.87 -1.70 -4.27
CA THR A 86 -41.73 -2.69 -3.59
C THR A 86 -42.16 -3.80 -4.55
N ASP A 87 -42.56 -3.42 -5.78
CA ASP A 87 -42.91 -4.38 -6.83
C ASP A 87 -41.69 -5.21 -7.25
N TYR A 88 -40.52 -4.59 -7.34
CA TYR A 88 -39.27 -5.26 -7.66
C TYR A 88 -38.84 -6.23 -6.56
N LEU A 89 -38.88 -5.81 -5.30
CA LEU A 89 -38.57 -6.63 -4.11
C LEU A 89 -39.48 -7.87 -4.05
N SER A 90 -40.77 -7.71 -4.34
CA SER A 90 -41.73 -8.82 -4.41
C SER A 90 -41.38 -9.84 -5.50
N LYS A 91 -40.83 -9.39 -6.64
CA LYS A 91 -40.34 -10.29 -7.69
C LYS A 91 -39.07 -11.02 -7.27
N LEU A 92 -38.15 -10.34 -6.58
CA LEU A 92 -36.94 -10.98 -6.04
C LEU A 92 -37.29 -12.12 -5.07
N GLN A 93 -38.26 -11.90 -4.18
CA GLN A 93 -38.74 -12.93 -3.24
C GLN A 93 -39.40 -14.11 -3.97
N LYS A 94 -40.24 -13.87 -4.98
CA LYS A 94 -40.85 -14.92 -5.83
C LYS A 94 -39.82 -15.75 -6.59
N CYS A 95 -38.70 -15.14 -6.94
CA CYS A 95 -37.56 -15.83 -7.56
C CYS A 95 -36.64 -16.51 -6.55
N GLU A 96 -36.97 -16.48 -5.26
CA GLU A 96 -36.17 -17.04 -4.16
C GLU A 96 -34.75 -16.46 -4.07
N LEU A 97 -34.55 -15.24 -4.60
CA LEU A 97 -33.26 -14.53 -4.48
C LEU A 97 -33.04 -13.93 -3.10
N ILE A 98 -34.12 -13.70 -2.36
CA ILE A 98 -34.13 -13.20 -0.98
C ILE A 98 -35.15 -13.99 -0.16
N ASN A 99 -34.92 -14.10 1.15
CA ASN A 99 -35.84 -14.73 2.09
C ASN A 99 -36.80 -13.72 2.74
N ASP A 100 -37.76 -14.22 3.52
CA ASP A 100 -38.79 -13.38 4.16
C ASP A 100 -38.21 -12.32 5.10
N LYS A 101 -37.15 -12.66 5.85
CA LYS A 101 -36.47 -11.71 6.74
C LYS A 101 -35.88 -10.55 5.94
N GLN A 102 -35.14 -10.86 4.86
CA GLN A 102 -34.57 -9.86 3.96
C GLN A 102 -35.66 -9.02 3.29
N PHE A 103 -36.76 -9.65 2.86
CA PHE A 103 -37.91 -8.93 2.30
C PHE A 103 -38.44 -7.87 3.28
N HIS A 104 -38.66 -8.22 4.54
CA HIS A 104 -39.20 -7.29 5.54
C HIS A 104 -38.21 -6.16 5.87
N GLU A 105 -36.92 -6.49 5.93
CA GLU A 105 -35.86 -5.49 6.14
C GLU A 105 -35.82 -4.46 5.00
N TYR A 106 -35.77 -4.93 3.76
CA TYR A 106 -35.71 -4.04 2.59
C TYR A 106 -37.01 -3.25 2.39
N GLN A 107 -38.17 -3.85 2.70
CA GLN A 107 -39.44 -3.11 2.70
C GLN A 107 -39.39 -1.94 3.70
N THR A 108 -38.87 -2.19 4.92
CA THR A 108 -38.72 -1.13 5.94
C THR A 108 -37.81 0.00 5.46
N LYS A 109 -36.71 -0.31 4.76
CA LYS A 109 -35.81 0.71 4.18
C LYS A 109 -36.46 1.48 3.02
N ILE A 110 -37.26 0.82 2.18
CA ILE A 110 -38.05 1.47 1.12
C ILE A 110 -39.06 2.44 1.74
N ASP A 111 -39.82 1.99 2.75
CA ASP A 111 -40.84 2.80 3.42
C ASP A 111 -40.23 4.01 4.15
N ALA A 112 -38.97 3.90 4.58
CA ALA A 112 -38.18 4.98 5.18
C ALA A 112 -37.52 5.91 4.15
N ASN A 113 -37.79 5.76 2.84
CA ASN A 113 -37.24 6.56 1.74
C ASN A 113 -35.70 6.54 1.66
N ILE A 114 -35.06 5.43 2.05
CA ILE A 114 -33.59 5.29 2.01
C ILE A 114 -33.06 5.27 0.56
N TYR A 115 -33.87 4.80 -0.39
CA TYR A 115 -33.48 4.63 -1.79
C TYR A 115 -34.06 5.72 -2.69
N VAL A 116 -33.21 6.27 -3.56
CA VAL A 116 -33.63 7.26 -4.57
C VAL A 116 -33.77 6.64 -5.96
N CYS A 117 -33.25 5.42 -6.16
CA CYS A 117 -33.38 4.70 -7.43
C CYS A 117 -33.18 3.19 -7.28
N LYS A 118 -33.58 2.46 -8.33
CA LYS A 118 -33.46 1.00 -8.43
C LYS A 118 -32.02 0.49 -8.42
N ILE A 119 -31.08 1.20 -9.05
CA ILE A 119 -29.69 0.73 -9.09
C ILE A 119 -29.02 0.78 -7.71
N GLN A 120 -29.29 1.81 -6.91
CA GLN A 120 -28.84 1.89 -5.50
C GLN A 120 -29.41 0.73 -4.69
N PHE A 121 -30.70 0.44 -4.86
CA PHE A 121 -31.36 -0.66 -4.18
C PHE A 121 -30.77 -2.03 -4.52
N ILE A 122 -30.61 -2.34 -5.81
CA ILE A 122 -30.04 -3.62 -6.26
C ILE A 122 -28.59 -3.75 -5.79
N LEU A 123 -27.81 -2.66 -5.84
CA LEU A 123 -26.43 -2.65 -5.35
C LEU A 123 -26.37 -3.06 -3.87
N GLU A 124 -27.22 -2.49 -3.01
CA GLU A 124 -27.24 -2.88 -1.59
C GLU A 124 -27.64 -4.35 -1.40
N ILE A 125 -28.72 -4.82 -2.04
CA ILE A 125 -29.17 -6.22 -1.92
C ILE A 125 -28.07 -7.19 -2.39
N MET A 126 -27.44 -6.87 -3.51
CA MET A 126 -26.33 -7.63 -4.08
C MET A 126 -25.16 -7.70 -3.10
N THR A 127 -24.69 -6.55 -2.58
CA THR A 127 -23.57 -6.49 -1.62
C THR A 127 -23.88 -7.25 -0.33
N GLN A 128 -25.09 -7.11 0.22
CA GLN A 128 -25.51 -7.86 1.41
C GLN A 128 -25.60 -9.36 1.15
N SER A 129 -26.04 -9.76 -0.05
CA SER A 129 -26.10 -11.19 -0.42
C SER A 129 -24.69 -11.76 -0.60
N PHE A 130 -23.77 -11.02 -1.21
CA PHE A 130 -22.36 -11.39 -1.25
C PHE A 130 -21.77 -11.51 0.15
N LYS A 131 -22.03 -10.54 1.04
CA LYS A 131 -21.58 -10.59 2.43
C LYS A 131 -22.13 -11.82 3.15
N ALA A 132 -23.43 -12.11 3.03
CA ALA A 132 -24.05 -13.27 3.67
C ALA A 132 -23.46 -14.61 3.16
N GLU A 133 -23.26 -14.74 1.85
CA GLU A 133 -22.64 -15.93 1.27
C GLU A 133 -21.16 -16.06 1.61
N TYR A 134 -20.47 -14.93 1.74
CA TYR A 134 -19.08 -14.88 2.17
C TYR A 134 -18.95 -15.25 3.66
N MET A 135 -19.86 -14.78 4.50
CA MET A 135 -19.92 -15.07 5.94
C MET A 135 -20.73 -16.35 6.28
N ALA A 136 -20.97 -17.23 5.29
CA ALA A 136 -21.66 -18.49 5.54
C ALA A 136 -20.87 -19.38 6.51
N VAL A 137 -21.56 -20.06 7.42
CA VAL A 137 -20.98 -20.88 8.49
C VAL A 137 -19.95 -21.88 7.97
N GLU A 138 -20.25 -22.57 6.86
CA GLU A 138 -19.39 -23.57 6.26
C GLU A 138 -18.08 -22.96 5.74
N LYS A 139 -18.14 -21.76 5.15
CA LYS A 139 -16.95 -21.05 4.66
C LYS A 139 -16.11 -20.47 5.80
N LEU A 140 -16.77 -19.91 6.82
CA LEU A 140 -16.10 -19.43 8.03
C LEU A 140 -15.36 -20.55 8.74
N LYS A 141 -15.98 -21.74 8.86
CA LYS A 141 -15.33 -22.94 9.43
C LYS A 141 -14.15 -23.42 8.58
N ALA A 142 -14.33 -23.49 7.26
CA ALA A 142 -13.23 -23.87 6.36
C ALA A 142 -12.03 -22.91 6.46
N PHE A 143 -12.27 -21.62 6.70
CA PHE A 143 -11.20 -20.67 6.97
C PHE A 143 -10.62 -20.83 8.39
N ALA A 144 -11.45 -21.06 9.40
CA ALA A 144 -10.98 -21.35 10.76
C ALA A 144 -10.05 -22.57 10.80
N ASP A 145 -10.36 -23.62 10.03
CA ASP A 145 -9.51 -24.80 9.87
C ASP A 145 -8.14 -24.43 9.27
N GLN A 146 -8.11 -23.59 8.23
CA GLN A 146 -6.85 -23.09 7.66
C GLN A 146 -6.01 -22.31 8.68
N LEU A 147 -6.64 -21.45 9.48
CA LEU A 147 -5.97 -20.72 10.56
C LEU A 147 -5.38 -21.67 11.60
N LYS A 148 -6.09 -22.74 11.95
CA LYS A 148 -5.63 -23.79 12.89
C LYS A 148 -4.45 -24.57 12.32
N ASP A 149 -4.54 -25.00 11.07
CA ASP A 149 -3.52 -25.80 10.39
C ASP A 149 -2.19 -25.04 10.28
N LYS A 150 -2.23 -23.71 10.17
CA LYS A 150 -1.04 -22.84 10.17
C LYS A 150 -0.64 -22.34 11.56
N GLY A 151 -1.31 -22.80 12.62
CA GLY A 151 -1.04 -22.40 14.01
C GLY A 151 -1.33 -20.93 14.32
N ILE A 152 -2.04 -20.22 13.44
CA ILE A 152 -2.49 -18.84 13.67
C ILE A 152 -3.54 -18.82 14.78
N VAL A 153 -4.40 -19.84 14.83
CA VAL A 153 -5.32 -20.09 15.95
C VAL A 153 -4.90 -21.40 16.61
N SER A 154 -4.75 -21.40 17.95
CA SER A 154 -4.41 -22.62 18.69
C SER A 154 -5.43 -22.90 19.80
N SER A 155 -5.18 -22.42 21.03
CA SER A 155 -6.01 -22.67 22.21
C SER A 155 -7.45 -22.13 22.11
N GLN A 156 -7.71 -21.20 21.20
CA GLN A 156 -9.03 -20.58 21.00
C GLN A 156 -9.84 -21.22 19.85
N PHE A 157 -9.33 -22.26 19.19
CA PHE A 157 -10.00 -22.83 18.02
C PHE A 157 -11.44 -23.31 18.30
N GLU A 158 -11.65 -24.05 19.38
CA GLU A 158 -13.00 -24.54 19.74
C GLU A 158 -13.96 -23.40 20.07
N ASN A 159 -13.45 -22.32 20.69
CA ASN A 159 -14.22 -21.11 20.96
C ASN A 159 -14.58 -20.38 19.66
N LEU A 160 -13.66 -20.32 18.69
CA LEU A 160 -13.91 -19.74 17.37
C LEU A 160 -15.02 -20.51 16.64
N VAL A 161 -14.92 -21.85 16.58
CA VAL A 161 -15.94 -22.70 15.94
C VAL A 161 -17.30 -22.51 16.61
N THR A 162 -17.34 -22.50 17.95
CA THR A 162 -18.56 -22.24 18.72
C THR A 162 -19.14 -20.85 18.43
N SER A 163 -18.30 -19.83 18.29
CA SER A 163 -18.74 -18.48 17.95
C SER A 163 -19.27 -18.37 16.52
N ILE A 164 -18.69 -19.11 15.57
CA ILE A 164 -19.22 -19.21 14.19
C ILE A 164 -20.61 -19.86 14.22
N ASP A 165 -20.76 -20.99 14.93
CA ASP A 165 -22.05 -21.71 15.02
C ASP A 165 -23.16 -20.88 15.67
N ASN A 166 -22.79 -20.01 16.61
CA ASN A 166 -23.71 -19.10 17.27
C ASN A 166 -23.88 -17.75 16.54
N GLY A 167 -23.28 -17.57 15.36
CA GLY A 167 -23.40 -16.34 14.57
C GLY A 167 -22.75 -15.11 15.20
N LYS A 168 -21.71 -15.29 16.04
CA LYS A 168 -20.99 -14.19 16.71
C LYS A 168 -19.86 -13.58 15.87
N ILE A 169 -19.49 -14.21 14.75
CA ILE A 169 -18.54 -13.67 13.78
C ILE A 169 -19.35 -12.89 12.75
N GLU A 170 -19.55 -11.60 12.99
CA GLU A 170 -20.39 -10.73 12.17
C GLU A 170 -19.57 -10.08 11.04
N ASN A 171 -18.28 -9.88 11.28
CA ASN A 171 -17.33 -9.29 10.34
C ASN A 171 -16.02 -10.08 10.30
N PRO A 172 -15.26 -10.02 9.19
CA PRO A 172 -13.99 -10.73 9.07
C PRO A 172 -12.96 -10.35 10.15
N ILE A 173 -12.99 -9.12 10.68
CA ILE A 173 -12.06 -8.67 11.73
C ILE A 173 -12.29 -9.42 13.05
N ASP A 174 -13.49 -9.98 13.28
CA ASP A 174 -13.83 -10.68 14.52
C ASP A 174 -12.99 -11.96 14.72
N PHE A 175 -12.47 -12.54 13.63
CA PHE A 175 -11.53 -13.67 13.69
C PHE A 175 -10.30 -13.35 14.55
N LEU A 176 -9.84 -12.09 14.53
CA LEU A 176 -8.61 -11.68 15.20
C LEU A 176 -8.66 -11.84 16.72
N SER A 177 -9.86 -11.84 17.31
CA SER A 177 -10.05 -12.09 18.75
C SER A 177 -9.75 -13.53 19.17
N TYR A 178 -9.64 -14.45 18.21
CA TYR A 178 -9.34 -15.87 18.43
C TYR A 178 -7.94 -16.27 17.93
N CYS A 179 -7.30 -15.42 17.14
CA CYS A 179 -5.93 -15.64 16.69
C CYS A 179 -4.93 -15.47 17.84
N ASN A 180 -3.82 -16.18 17.75
CA ASN A 180 -2.66 -15.97 18.60
C ASN A 180 -1.90 -14.74 18.11
N ASN A 181 -1.17 -14.08 19.01
CA ASN A 181 -0.26 -12.99 18.66
C ASN A 181 -0.94 -11.85 17.86
N THR A 182 -2.17 -11.51 18.24
CA THR A 182 -2.95 -10.42 17.63
C THR A 182 -3.41 -9.40 18.65
N VAL A 183 -3.63 -8.18 18.16
CA VAL A 183 -4.47 -7.19 18.83
C VAL A 183 -5.36 -6.50 17.82
N VAL A 184 -6.57 -6.12 18.25
CA VAL A 184 -7.46 -5.25 17.49
C VAL A 184 -7.41 -3.85 18.10
N ILE A 185 -7.23 -2.84 17.29
CA ILE A 185 -7.21 -1.43 17.68
C ILE A 185 -8.45 -0.79 17.10
N ASN A 186 -9.29 -0.23 17.96
CA ASN A 186 -10.45 0.56 17.56
C ASN A 186 -10.19 2.02 17.91
N GLU A 187 -10.08 2.89 16.91
CA GLU A 187 -9.83 4.34 17.02
C GLU A 187 -10.84 5.06 17.94
N LYS A 188 -12.07 4.52 18.08
CA LYS A 188 -13.08 5.07 19.00
C LYS A 188 -12.69 4.90 20.48
N ASP A 189 -11.87 3.91 20.80
CA ASP A 189 -11.43 3.64 22.18
C ASP A 189 -10.35 4.63 22.65
N TYR A 190 -9.84 5.48 21.74
CA TYR A 190 -8.70 6.35 22.02
C TYR A 190 -9.02 7.84 21.86
N SER A 191 -8.23 8.65 22.59
CA SER A 191 -8.23 10.11 22.48
C SER A 191 -7.92 10.57 21.05
N ASN A 192 -8.31 11.81 20.72
CA ASN A 192 -7.87 12.47 19.48
C ASN A 192 -6.45 13.04 19.58
N GLU A 193 -5.87 13.06 20.78
CA GLU A 193 -4.53 13.59 21.04
C GLU A 193 -3.46 12.48 20.90
N PRO A 194 -2.54 12.53 19.92
CA PRO A 194 -1.53 11.50 19.66
C PRO A 194 -0.57 11.30 20.82
N GLU A 195 -0.26 12.35 21.60
CA GLU A 195 0.53 12.24 22.82
C GLU A 195 -0.07 11.26 23.82
N ILE A 196 -1.40 11.10 23.81
CA ILE A 196 -2.14 10.22 24.72
C ILE A 196 -2.30 8.83 24.10
N PHE A 197 -2.78 8.75 22.86
CA PHE A 197 -3.12 7.44 22.31
C PHE A 197 -1.93 6.65 21.78
N LEU A 198 -0.87 7.31 21.28
CA LEU A 198 0.24 6.59 20.65
C LEU A 198 0.93 5.66 21.64
N GLU A 199 1.19 6.10 22.87
CA GLU A 199 1.79 5.22 23.88
C GLU A 199 0.87 4.02 24.20
N LEU A 200 -0.44 4.23 24.26
CA LEU A 200 -1.41 3.17 24.56
C LEU A 200 -1.48 2.12 23.45
N ILE A 201 -1.54 2.54 22.18
CA ILE A 201 -1.55 1.59 21.07
C ILE A 201 -0.21 0.86 20.96
N HIS A 202 0.92 1.53 21.21
CA HIS A 202 2.22 0.87 21.24
C HIS A 202 2.28 -0.15 22.36
N LYS A 203 1.82 0.17 23.58
CA LYS A 203 1.77 -0.78 24.70
C LYS A 203 0.90 -1.99 24.38
N LYS A 204 -0.24 -1.77 23.73
CA LYS A 204 -1.14 -2.85 23.29
C LYS A 204 -0.43 -3.74 22.27
N THR A 205 0.19 -3.17 21.24
CA THR A 205 0.96 -3.90 20.22
C THR A 205 2.20 -4.59 20.79
N GLY A 206 2.91 -3.97 21.73
CA GLY A 206 4.04 -4.55 22.44
C GLY A 206 3.70 -5.74 23.33
N SER A 207 2.41 -6.01 23.57
CA SER A 207 1.93 -7.18 24.32
C SER A 207 1.67 -8.41 23.43
N ILE A 208 1.74 -8.26 22.10
CA ILE A 208 1.47 -9.34 21.13
C ILE A 208 2.37 -10.56 21.38
N ILE A 209 3.68 -10.32 21.55
CA ILE A 209 4.69 -11.33 21.91
C ILE A 209 5.73 -10.71 22.85
N PRO A 210 6.37 -11.50 23.74
CA PRO A 210 7.26 -10.98 24.78
C PRO A 210 8.45 -10.15 24.25
N GLU A 211 8.95 -10.47 23.07
CA GLU A 211 10.09 -9.80 22.44
C GLU A 211 9.82 -8.32 22.11
N LEU A 212 8.55 -7.93 22.04
CA LEU A 212 8.11 -6.57 21.72
C LEU A 212 7.91 -5.69 22.96
N ALA A 213 8.10 -6.23 24.16
CA ALA A 213 8.03 -5.45 25.37
C ALA A 213 9.05 -4.29 25.33
N PHE A 214 8.61 -3.11 25.79
CA PHE A 214 9.42 -1.91 25.78
C PHE A 214 9.17 -1.02 27.01
N THR A 215 10.10 -0.09 27.23
CA THR A 215 10.04 0.98 28.22
C THR A 215 10.38 2.32 27.57
N ASP A 216 10.32 3.40 28.34
CA ASP A 216 10.85 4.72 27.96
C ASP A 216 10.29 5.25 26.64
N PHE A 217 8.98 5.09 26.45
CA PHE A 217 8.28 5.66 25.30
C PHE A 217 8.37 7.18 25.31
N ASN A 218 8.72 7.73 24.17
CA ASN A 218 8.76 9.17 23.94
C ASN A 218 8.26 9.49 22.54
N PHE A 219 7.57 10.61 22.43
CA PHE A 219 6.90 11.07 21.22
C PHE A 219 7.20 12.55 21.01
N LYS A 220 7.46 12.94 19.75
CA LYS A 220 7.54 14.34 19.35
C LYS A 220 6.97 14.51 17.95
N ILE A 221 6.37 15.68 17.70
CA ILE A 221 5.95 16.12 16.37
C ILE A 221 7.07 16.98 15.79
N VAL A 222 7.48 16.71 14.55
CA VAL A 222 8.45 17.53 13.82
C VAL A 222 7.86 17.97 12.49
N ILE A 223 8.27 19.12 11.97
CA ILE A 223 7.84 19.58 10.65
C ILE A 223 8.56 18.72 9.61
N ASP A 224 7.81 18.15 8.67
CA ASP A 224 8.40 17.50 7.51
C ASP A 224 8.99 18.58 6.60
N SER A 225 10.31 18.55 6.44
CA SER A 225 11.04 19.50 5.61
C SER A 225 11.20 19.06 4.16
N THR A 226 10.69 17.88 3.80
CA THR A 226 10.86 17.28 2.47
C THR A 226 9.69 17.54 1.54
N THR A 227 8.49 17.74 2.09
CA THR A 227 7.29 18.04 1.33
C THR A 227 6.80 19.43 1.73
N PHE A 228 6.98 20.44 0.89
CA PHE A 228 6.39 21.76 1.08
C PHE A 228 5.52 22.08 -0.13
N ASP A 229 4.21 22.11 0.07
CA ASP A 229 3.34 22.98 -0.71
C ASP A 229 3.27 24.29 0.07
N ASP A 230 3.43 25.44 -0.60
CA ASP A 230 3.32 26.77 0.03
C ASP A 230 2.01 26.94 0.84
N ASN A 231 1.00 26.10 0.56
CA ASN A 231 -0.30 26.10 1.22
C ASN A 231 -0.46 25.05 2.34
N PHE A 232 0.43 24.06 2.45
CA PHE A 232 0.30 22.96 3.42
C PHE A 232 1.63 22.63 4.12
N LYS A 233 1.59 22.65 5.46
CA LYS A 233 2.69 22.13 6.29
C LYS A 233 2.40 20.68 6.63
N PHE A 234 3.35 19.81 6.34
CA PHE A 234 3.31 18.41 6.71
C PHE A 234 4.11 18.19 8.01
N TYR A 235 3.72 17.16 8.77
CA TYR A 235 4.34 16.85 10.04
C TYR A 235 4.66 15.36 10.10
N ASP A 236 5.80 15.06 10.72
CA ASP A 236 6.19 13.70 11.05
C ASP A 236 6.00 13.46 12.55
N PHE A 237 5.60 12.25 12.88
CA PHE A 237 5.61 11.73 14.23
C PHE A 237 6.92 10.99 14.44
N LEU A 238 7.74 11.46 15.40
CA LEU A 238 8.91 10.71 15.84
C LEU A 238 8.64 10.03 17.17
N ILE A 239 8.73 8.71 17.15
CA ILE A 239 8.62 7.84 18.31
C ILE A 239 9.99 7.28 18.65
N SER A 240 10.27 7.17 19.95
CA SER A 240 11.40 6.41 20.47
C SER A 240 10.99 5.57 21.66
N LEU A 241 11.57 4.38 21.80
CA LEU A 241 11.33 3.46 22.92
C LEU A 241 12.56 2.59 23.18
N GLN A 242 12.68 2.05 24.38
CA GLN A 242 13.74 1.11 24.74
C GLN A 242 13.20 -0.33 24.76
N SER A 243 13.87 -1.23 24.04
CA SER A 243 13.57 -2.66 24.09
C SER A 243 14.88 -3.46 24.06
N ASN A 244 14.95 -4.56 24.83
CA ASN A 244 16.14 -5.42 24.93
C ASN A 244 17.44 -4.64 25.19
N GLY A 245 17.37 -3.59 26.00
CA GLY A 245 18.51 -2.73 26.37
C GLY A 245 18.93 -1.71 25.30
N LYS A 246 18.24 -1.64 24.16
CA LYS A 246 18.55 -0.75 23.04
C LYS A 246 17.44 0.26 22.79
N ASN A 247 17.81 1.47 22.40
CA ASN A 247 16.87 2.51 22.00
C ASN A 247 16.54 2.37 20.51
N TYR A 248 15.26 2.35 20.18
CA TYR A 248 14.73 2.31 18.82
C TYR A 248 14.03 3.63 18.51
N LYS A 249 14.08 4.06 17.25
CA LYS A 249 13.37 5.24 16.77
C LYS A 249 12.58 4.88 15.51
N GLN A 250 11.49 5.59 15.29
CA GLN A 250 10.72 5.53 14.05
C GLN A 250 10.16 6.92 13.75
N LYS A 251 10.27 7.32 12.49
CA LYS A 251 9.58 8.45 11.92
C LYS A 251 8.42 7.93 11.08
N SER A 252 7.22 8.40 11.37
CA SER A 252 6.03 8.10 10.58
C SER A 252 5.44 9.39 10.05
N PHE A 253 5.03 9.37 8.79
CA PHE A 253 4.55 10.55 8.10
C PHE A 253 3.06 10.78 8.41
N TYR A 254 2.68 12.02 8.75
CA TYR A 254 1.29 12.33 9.11
C TYR A 254 0.79 13.59 8.40
N ARG A 255 -0.03 13.39 7.36
CA ARG A 255 -0.54 14.46 6.47
C ARG A 255 -1.47 15.47 7.14
N SER A 256 -1.96 15.16 8.33
CA SER A 256 -3.25 15.65 8.78
C SER A 256 -3.22 16.56 10.00
N TYR A 257 -2.04 16.93 10.48
CA TYR A 257 -1.94 17.86 11.61
C TYR A 257 -1.94 19.32 11.16
N SER A 258 -2.81 20.14 11.76
CA SER A 258 -2.82 21.60 11.58
C SER A 258 -2.37 22.28 12.87
N LEU A 259 -1.13 22.78 12.92
CA LEU A 259 -0.62 23.57 14.07
C LEU A 259 -1.50 24.80 14.37
N THR A 260 -2.07 25.44 13.35
CA THR A 260 -2.86 26.67 13.52
C THR A 260 -4.23 26.42 14.14
N LYS A 261 -4.81 25.25 13.89
CA LYS A 261 -6.07 24.82 14.50
C LYS A 261 -5.86 23.93 15.72
N ASN A 262 -4.64 23.42 15.91
CA ASN A 262 -4.31 22.35 16.83
C ASN A 262 -5.26 21.14 16.65
N THR A 263 -5.52 20.77 15.40
CA THR A 263 -6.46 19.69 15.04
C THR A 263 -5.83 18.72 14.05
N TYR A 264 -6.13 17.43 14.24
CA TYR A 264 -5.83 16.34 13.31
C TYR A 264 -7.04 16.10 12.38
N SER A 265 -6.87 15.99 11.06
CA SER A 265 -7.95 15.81 10.07
C SER A 265 -7.92 14.45 9.37
N ASN A 266 -9.00 13.65 9.43
CA ASN A 266 -9.10 12.28 8.86
C ASN A 266 -8.18 11.24 9.55
N SER A 267 -8.70 10.00 9.71
CA SER A 267 -8.12 8.80 10.37
C SER A 267 -7.03 9.06 11.42
N LYS A 268 -7.36 8.86 12.70
CA LYS A 268 -6.48 9.28 13.81
C LYS A 268 -5.14 8.53 13.79
N ILE A 269 -5.12 7.31 13.28
CA ILE A 269 -3.96 6.44 13.30
C ILE A 269 -3.57 6.12 11.86
N ASP A 270 -2.31 6.41 11.49
CA ASP A 270 -1.73 5.78 10.31
C ASP A 270 -1.37 4.33 10.67
N SER A 271 -2.29 3.42 10.35
CA SER A 271 -2.16 2.00 10.66
C SER A 271 -0.99 1.33 9.93
N GLN A 272 -0.48 1.90 8.82
CA GLN A 272 0.54 1.27 7.98
C GLN A 272 1.96 1.43 8.52
N GLU A 273 2.26 2.55 9.19
CA GLU A 273 3.64 2.89 9.56
C GLU A 273 3.96 2.72 11.05
N TYR A 274 3.00 2.89 11.96
CA TYR A 274 3.35 3.05 13.38
C TYR A 274 4.01 1.79 13.99
N TYR A 275 3.64 0.59 13.52
CA TYR A 275 4.17 -0.66 14.05
C TYR A 275 5.57 -1.00 13.52
N GLN A 276 6.11 -0.27 12.55
CA GLN A 276 7.41 -0.58 11.92
C GLN A 276 8.58 -0.52 12.92
N ILE A 277 8.46 0.26 14.00
CA ILE A 277 9.44 0.25 15.09
C ILE A 277 9.60 -1.13 15.74
N PHE A 278 8.52 -1.90 15.82
CA PHE A 278 8.53 -3.27 16.34
C PHE A 278 9.18 -4.23 15.34
N ASN A 279 8.98 -4.04 14.03
CA ASN A 279 9.67 -4.84 13.02
C ASN A 279 11.19 -4.62 13.07
N LYS A 280 11.68 -3.42 13.41
CA LYS A 280 13.12 -3.19 13.69
C LYS A 280 13.62 -4.00 14.89
N ILE A 281 12.83 -4.08 15.97
CA ILE A 281 13.14 -4.92 17.14
C ILE A 281 13.21 -6.40 16.73
N LEU A 282 12.20 -6.87 15.98
CA LEU A 282 12.10 -8.27 15.54
C LEU A 282 13.26 -8.68 14.63
N VAL A 283 13.71 -7.79 13.75
CA VAL A 283 14.92 -8.00 12.93
C VAL A 283 16.16 -8.15 13.81
N ASP A 284 16.38 -7.25 14.78
CA ASP A 284 17.55 -7.28 15.67
C ASP A 284 17.62 -8.56 16.52
N VAL A 285 16.48 -9.03 17.04
CA VAL A 285 16.42 -10.28 17.82
C VAL A 285 16.31 -11.53 16.95
N LYS A 286 16.37 -11.37 15.61
CA LYS A 286 16.23 -12.45 14.62
C LYS A 286 14.96 -13.28 14.81
N SER A 287 13.88 -12.61 15.16
CA SER A 287 12.57 -13.25 15.30
C SER A 287 12.10 -13.78 13.94
N PRO A 288 11.47 -14.97 13.90
CA PRO A 288 10.83 -15.49 12.69
C PRO A 288 9.55 -14.73 12.32
N TYR A 289 9.06 -13.86 13.21
CA TYR A 289 7.84 -13.09 13.03
C TYR A 289 8.10 -11.69 12.48
N ARG A 290 7.15 -11.16 11.71
CA ARG A 290 6.96 -9.72 11.46
C ARG A 290 5.56 -9.33 11.90
N LEU A 291 5.40 -8.09 12.34
CA LEU A 291 4.09 -7.50 12.57
C LEU A 291 3.52 -7.03 11.24
N HIS A 292 2.24 -7.30 11.04
CA HIS A 292 1.48 -6.89 9.87
C HIS A 292 0.24 -6.13 10.32
N GLU A 293 -0.12 -5.08 9.57
CA GLU A 293 -1.48 -4.57 9.58
C GLU A 293 -2.39 -5.61 8.94
N ILE A 294 -3.52 -5.92 9.58
CA ILE A 294 -4.53 -6.81 9.05
C ILE A 294 -5.72 -6.00 8.56
N LYS A 295 -5.94 -6.01 7.24
CA LYS A 295 -7.11 -5.45 6.58
C LYS A 295 -8.14 -6.54 6.30
N THR A 296 -9.40 -6.17 6.21
CA THR A 296 -10.49 -7.09 5.85
C THR A 296 -11.00 -6.82 4.45
N TYR A 297 -11.21 -7.88 3.68
CA TYR A 297 -11.81 -7.76 2.35
C TYR A 297 -13.27 -7.27 2.49
N ASN A 298 -13.69 -6.31 1.65
CA ASN A 298 -15.05 -5.77 1.51
C ASN A 298 -15.58 -4.68 2.46
N ASP A 299 -14.73 -3.86 3.10
CA ASP A 299 -15.29 -2.71 3.82
C ASP A 299 -14.47 -1.42 3.74
N ASP A 300 -14.34 -0.88 2.53
CA ASP A 300 -13.85 0.49 2.32
C ASP A 300 -14.76 1.57 2.94
N LYS A 301 -15.87 1.23 3.62
CA LYS A 301 -16.80 2.25 4.16
C LYS A 301 -17.44 1.99 5.52
N LEU A 302 -17.64 0.77 6.02
CA LEU A 302 -18.46 0.58 7.23
C LEU A 302 -17.71 0.58 8.57
N ASN A 303 -16.38 0.47 8.64
CA ASN A 303 -15.64 0.66 9.89
C ASN A 303 -14.14 0.93 9.64
N GLU A 304 -13.80 2.08 9.03
CA GLU A 304 -12.40 2.58 9.01
C GLU A 304 -11.80 2.74 10.42
N GLU A 305 -12.63 2.65 11.45
CA GLU A 305 -12.26 2.90 12.83
C GLU A 305 -11.56 1.73 13.51
N ALA A 306 -11.51 0.52 12.94
CA ALA A 306 -10.81 -0.60 13.57
C ALA A 306 -9.91 -1.37 12.61
N PHE A 307 -8.70 -1.67 13.07
CA PHE A 307 -7.72 -2.48 12.33
C PHE A 307 -7.02 -3.47 13.26
N GLY A 308 -6.48 -4.54 12.67
CA GLY A 308 -5.73 -5.56 13.40
C GLY A 308 -4.23 -5.38 13.26
N ILE A 309 -3.46 -5.75 14.28
CA ILE A 309 -2.04 -6.08 14.15
C ILE A 309 -1.83 -7.53 14.50
N MET A 310 -1.05 -8.25 13.70
CA MET A 310 -0.72 -9.66 13.92
C MET A 310 0.76 -9.92 13.71
N ALA A 311 1.38 -10.70 14.60
CA ALA A 311 2.71 -11.26 14.36
C ALA A 311 2.60 -12.54 13.53
N LEU A 312 3.14 -12.53 12.32
CA LEU A 312 3.09 -13.66 11.37
C LEU A 312 4.49 -14.12 11.00
N THR A 313 4.65 -15.44 10.79
CA THR A 313 5.80 -15.97 10.06
C THR A 313 5.56 -15.80 8.55
N LYS A 314 6.64 -15.88 7.76
CA LYS A 314 6.55 -15.83 6.29
C LYS A 314 5.58 -16.86 5.71
N GLU A 315 5.51 -18.07 6.28
CA GLU A 315 4.60 -19.11 5.80
C GLU A 315 3.14 -18.79 6.13
N GLN A 316 2.89 -18.14 7.26
CA GLN A 316 1.54 -17.72 7.66
C GLN A 316 1.08 -16.52 6.83
N GLU A 317 1.93 -15.50 6.65
CA GLU A 317 1.68 -14.37 5.75
C GLU A 317 1.37 -14.85 4.33
N LYS A 318 2.21 -15.71 3.76
CA LYS A 318 2.00 -16.26 2.41
C LYS A 318 0.65 -16.97 2.28
N MET A 319 0.26 -17.76 3.28
CA MET A 319 -1.05 -18.42 3.27
C MET A 319 -2.17 -17.37 3.26
N LEU A 320 -2.04 -16.29 4.03
CA LEU A 320 -3.03 -15.21 4.10
C LEU A 320 -3.09 -14.29 2.86
N HIS A 321 -2.20 -14.45 1.89
CA HIS A 321 -2.27 -13.82 0.58
C HIS A 321 -2.85 -14.73 -0.52
N GLU A 322 -3.24 -15.96 -0.18
CA GLU A 322 -3.95 -16.81 -1.13
C GLU A 322 -5.37 -16.28 -1.42
N THR A 323 -5.99 -16.68 -2.52
CA THR A 323 -7.28 -16.14 -2.96
C THR A 323 -8.43 -16.53 -2.02
N ASN A 324 -9.41 -15.63 -1.83
CA ASN A 324 -10.66 -15.82 -1.07
C ASN A 324 -10.55 -15.80 0.47
N LEU A 325 -9.69 -14.95 1.02
CA LEU A 325 -9.45 -14.88 2.47
C LEU A 325 -10.13 -13.68 3.13
N TYR A 326 -10.55 -13.89 4.38
CA TYR A 326 -11.29 -12.94 5.23
C TYR A 326 -10.44 -11.78 5.72
N ILE A 327 -9.14 -12.04 5.88
CA ILE A 327 -8.16 -11.08 6.36
C ILE A 327 -6.96 -11.10 5.42
N ILE A 328 -6.37 -9.93 5.21
CA ILE A 328 -5.24 -9.71 4.32
C ILE A 328 -4.18 -8.94 5.11
N PRO A 329 -3.02 -9.53 5.38
CA PRO A 329 -1.92 -8.81 6.00
C PRO A 329 -1.30 -7.79 5.03
N SER A 330 -0.68 -6.75 5.57
CA SER A 330 0.30 -5.94 4.84
C SER A 330 1.46 -6.82 4.37
N TYR A 331 2.16 -6.41 3.31
CA TYR A 331 3.38 -7.09 2.90
C TYR A 331 4.53 -6.66 3.79
N GLU A 332 5.29 -7.63 4.31
CA GLU A 332 6.49 -7.33 5.11
C GLU A 332 7.73 -8.06 4.61
N ASN A 333 8.88 -7.41 4.75
CA ASN A 333 10.13 -8.03 4.31
C ASN A 333 10.70 -8.98 5.39
N PHE A 334 10.64 -10.27 5.10
CA PHE A 334 11.25 -11.33 5.90
C PHE A 334 12.72 -11.60 5.54
N LYS A 335 13.22 -11.10 4.41
CA LYS A 335 14.59 -11.34 3.93
C LYS A 335 15.45 -10.08 4.14
N ASN A 336 16.71 -10.30 4.54
CA ASN A 336 17.83 -9.38 4.32
C ASN A 336 17.76 -7.96 4.93
N LYS A 337 16.73 -7.58 5.69
CA LYS A 337 16.76 -6.30 6.44
C LYS A 337 17.99 -6.26 7.38
N PRO A 338 18.86 -5.24 7.27
CA PRO A 338 20.02 -5.11 8.15
C PRO A 338 19.62 -4.95 9.62
N THR A 339 20.20 -5.78 10.50
CA THR A 339 20.15 -5.53 11.94
C THR A 339 20.96 -4.29 12.30
N SER A 340 20.66 -3.65 13.42
CA SER A 340 21.34 -2.43 13.84
C SER A 340 22.84 -2.62 14.04
N ILE A 341 23.29 -3.80 14.46
CA ILE A 341 24.72 -4.16 14.54
C ILE A 341 25.34 -4.20 13.13
N GLN A 342 24.63 -4.75 12.13
CA GLN A 342 25.09 -4.75 10.75
C GLN A 342 25.12 -3.33 10.18
N ILE A 343 24.15 -2.48 10.51
CA ILE A 343 24.14 -1.06 10.13
C ILE A 343 25.37 -0.35 10.69
N GLU A 344 25.63 -0.46 11.99
CA GLU A 344 26.81 0.15 12.62
C GLU A 344 28.10 -0.32 11.96
N LYS A 345 28.24 -1.63 11.73
CA LYS A 345 29.40 -2.20 11.04
C LYS A 345 29.53 -1.69 9.61
N ALA A 346 28.44 -1.60 8.85
CA ALA A 346 28.46 -1.08 7.49
C ALA A 346 28.97 0.37 7.46
N ILE A 347 28.51 1.21 8.39
CA ILE A 347 28.97 2.60 8.54
C ILE A 347 30.46 2.68 8.86
N GLU A 348 30.98 1.79 9.72
CA GLU A 348 32.42 1.69 9.98
C GLU A 348 33.22 1.31 8.73
N GLU A 349 32.73 0.35 7.95
CA GLU A 349 33.35 -0.07 6.70
C GLU A 349 33.32 1.04 5.62
N TYR A 350 32.21 1.77 5.49
CA TYR A 350 32.13 2.96 4.63
C TYR A 350 33.13 4.04 5.03
N THR A 351 33.31 4.24 6.34
CA THR A 351 34.32 5.18 6.85
C THR A 351 35.74 4.71 6.49
N LYS A 352 36.04 3.43 6.70
CA LYS A 352 37.36 2.83 6.45
C LYS A 352 37.76 2.85 4.96
N THR A 353 36.80 2.68 4.07
CA THR A 353 37.01 2.78 2.60
C THR A 353 37.21 4.22 2.11
N GLY A 354 37.11 5.22 3.00
CA GLY A 354 37.22 6.62 2.66
C GLY A 354 35.99 7.19 1.94
N LEU A 355 34.88 6.44 1.90
CA LEU A 355 33.64 6.91 1.25
C LEU A 355 33.10 8.17 1.93
N PHE A 356 33.26 8.27 3.25
CA PHE A 356 32.88 9.45 4.05
C PHE A 356 33.98 10.51 4.21
N SER A 357 35.05 10.45 3.42
CA SER A 357 36.17 11.41 3.54
C SER A 357 35.77 12.87 3.28
N SER A 358 34.69 13.09 2.53
CA SER A 358 34.17 14.43 2.24
C SER A 358 33.15 14.92 3.28
N LEU A 359 32.69 14.05 4.17
CA LEU A 359 31.66 14.37 5.15
C LEU A 359 32.27 14.90 6.44
N THR A 360 31.60 15.90 7.02
CA THR A 360 31.89 16.34 8.38
C THR A 360 31.31 15.37 9.40
N THR A 361 31.86 15.37 10.62
CA THR A 361 31.30 14.60 11.75
C THR A 361 29.84 14.93 12.01
N SER A 362 29.44 16.20 11.83
CA SER A 362 28.04 16.61 11.98
C SER A 362 27.13 15.94 10.95
N GLN A 363 27.55 15.88 9.69
CA GLN A 363 26.77 15.22 8.62
C GLN A 363 26.67 13.70 8.87
N ILE A 364 27.75 13.07 9.31
CA ILE A 364 27.74 11.64 9.66
C ILE A 364 26.77 11.37 10.82
N ASN A 365 26.78 12.21 11.86
CA ASN A 365 25.88 12.05 12.99
C ASN A 365 24.41 12.30 12.61
N GLN A 366 24.13 13.31 11.78
CA GLN A 366 22.79 13.56 11.25
C GLN A 366 22.27 12.38 10.41
N ALA A 367 23.13 11.81 9.56
CA ALA A 367 22.79 10.62 8.78
C ALA A 367 22.49 9.42 9.68
N LYS A 368 23.29 9.19 10.73
CA LYS A 368 23.03 8.13 11.73
C LYS A 368 21.68 8.29 12.43
N GLU A 369 21.31 9.52 12.80
CA GLU A 369 19.98 9.79 13.35
C GLU A 369 18.90 9.49 12.32
N LYS A 370 19.04 9.94 11.07
CA LYS A 370 18.08 9.64 10.00
C LYS A 370 17.93 8.13 9.77
N ILE A 371 19.03 7.37 9.76
CA ILE A 371 19.02 5.90 9.64
C ILE A 371 18.27 5.24 10.79
N ALA A 372 18.47 5.72 12.03
CA ALA A 372 17.73 5.21 13.17
C ALA A 372 16.22 5.45 13.07
N GLU A 373 15.83 6.58 12.45
CA GLU A 373 14.45 7.02 12.32
C GLU A 373 13.69 6.38 11.14
N GLN A 374 14.35 6.11 10.00
CA GLN A 374 13.71 5.52 8.81
C GLN A 374 13.61 4.00 8.87
N ASP A 375 12.72 3.38 8.09
CA ASP A 375 12.80 1.95 7.80
C ASP A 375 13.96 1.69 6.83
N ASN A 376 14.76 0.66 7.08
CA ASN A 376 15.94 0.35 6.27
C ASN A 376 15.80 -1.08 5.74
N ASN A 377 15.45 -1.18 4.46
CA ASN A 377 15.29 -2.44 3.74
C ASN A 377 16.63 -3.04 3.32
N ASP A 378 17.60 -2.19 2.97
CA ASP A 378 18.91 -2.61 2.50
C ASP A 378 20.03 -1.60 2.83
N PHE A 379 21.24 -1.91 2.39
CA PHE A 379 22.41 -1.07 2.60
C PHE A 379 22.49 0.15 1.66
N ASN A 380 21.78 0.15 0.52
CA ASN A 380 21.69 1.30 -0.37
C ASN A 380 20.85 2.41 0.30
N GLU A 381 19.73 2.07 0.94
CA GLU A 381 18.90 3.02 1.71
C GLU A 381 19.66 3.62 2.91
N ILE A 382 20.44 2.79 3.62
CA ILE A 382 21.31 3.25 4.72
C ILE A 382 22.31 4.28 4.19
N LEU A 383 22.96 3.98 3.06
CA LEU A 383 23.96 4.88 2.50
C LEU A 383 23.35 6.17 1.92
N SER A 384 22.10 6.11 1.46
CA SER A 384 21.34 7.25 0.94
C SER A 384 20.98 8.29 2.01
N ALA A 385 21.07 7.93 3.29
CA ALA A 385 20.93 8.90 4.38
C ALA A 385 22.11 9.88 4.49
N PHE A 386 23.26 9.55 3.90
CA PHE A 386 24.46 10.40 3.93
C PHE A 386 24.46 11.39 2.75
N PRO A 387 24.67 12.69 2.99
CA PRO A 387 24.52 13.70 1.96
C PRO A 387 25.63 13.61 0.90
N ASN A 388 25.26 13.77 -0.37
CA ASN A 388 26.18 13.74 -1.52
C ASN A 388 27.00 12.45 -1.66
N ILE A 389 26.49 11.31 -1.16
CA ILE A 389 27.12 9.99 -1.39
C ILE A 389 26.42 9.26 -2.54
N ILE A 390 25.11 9.06 -2.39
CA ILE A 390 24.22 8.54 -3.43
C ILE A 390 23.38 9.71 -3.94
N TYR A 391 23.17 9.74 -5.25
CA TYR A 391 22.17 10.58 -5.87
C TYR A 391 21.02 9.71 -6.37
N SER A 392 19.84 9.91 -5.80
CA SER A 392 18.58 9.27 -6.19
C SER A 392 17.76 10.25 -7.01
N TYR A 393 17.20 9.81 -8.12
CA TYR A 393 16.34 10.62 -8.96
C TYR A 393 15.25 9.78 -9.61
N ASP A 394 14.08 10.39 -9.77
CA ASP A 394 13.01 9.87 -10.61
C ASP A 394 13.48 9.88 -12.08
N THR A 395 13.25 8.78 -12.78
CA THR A 395 13.63 8.67 -14.19
C THR A 395 12.68 9.39 -15.14
N GLU A 396 11.54 9.88 -14.62
CA GLU A 396 10.61 10.77 -15.30
C GLU A 396 11.14 12.22 -15.37
N LEU A 397 11.03 12.84 -16.55
CA LEU A 397 11.59 14.13 -16.95
C LEU A 397 10.59 15.27 -16.75
N ALA A 398 9.32 14.97 -16.52
CA ALA A 398 8.22 15.94 -16.53
C ALA A 398 8.33 17.02 -15.44
N ASN A 399 9.09 16.75 -14.38
CA ASN A 399 9.25 17.63 -13.23
C ASN A 399 10.47 18.58 -13.35
N LEU A 400 11.28 18.48 -14.41
CA LEU A 400 12.56 19.18 -14.53
C LEU A 400 12.60 20.14 -15.73
N GLU A 401 13.18 21.32 -15.53
CA GLU A 401 13.36 22.31 -16.60
C GLU A 401 14.50 21.89 -17.55
N ASP A 402 15.61 21.39 -16.99
CA ASP A 402 16.79 20.98 -17.76
C ASP A 402 17.35 19.64 -17.25
N PRO A 403 16.62 18.52 -17.42
CA PRO A 403 16.88 17.26 -16.72
C PRO A 403 18.32 16.77 -16.83
N TYR A 404 18.88 16.67 -18.04
CA TYR A 404 20.25 16.21 -18.24
C TYR A 404 21.33 17.16 -17.68
N ALA A 405 21.09 18.48 -17.68
CA ALA A 405 22.05 19.41 -17.09
C ALA A 405 22.02 19.34 -15.56
N GLU A 406 20.84 19.15 -14.98
CA GLU A 406 20.66 18.94 -13.55
C GLU A 406 21.35 17.65 -13.09
N LEU A 407 21.12 16.52 -13.78
CA LEU A 407 21.82 15.27 -13.51
C LEU A 407 23.35 15.42 -13.54
N ILE A 408 23.90 16.12 -14.53
CA ILE A 408 25.35 16.38 -14.61
C ILE A 408 25.86 17.21 -13.41
N LYS A 409 25.07 18.17 -12.92
CA LYS A 409 25.41 18.96 -11.72
C LYS A 409 25.37 18.07 -10.46
N GLU A 410 24.38 17.21 -10.33
CA GLU A 410 24.27 16.30 -9.17
C GLU A 410 25.37 15.24 -9.17
N PHE A 411 25.71 14.67 -10.34
CA PHE A 411 26.84 13.75 -10.51
C PHE A 411 28.17 14.43 -10.13
N ALA A 412 28.31 15.72 -10.40
CA ALA A 412 29.48 16.48 -9.96
C ALA A 412 29.59 16.54 -8.43
N LYS A 413 28.47 16.71 -7.72
CA LYS A 413 28.44 16.78 -6.25
C LYS A 413 28.88 15.45 -5.62
N ILE A 414 28.34 14.33 -6.09
CA ILE A 414 28.66 12.99 -5.53
C ILE A 414 30.05 12.49 -5.95
N SER A 415 30.69 13.11 -6.94
CA SER A 415 32.05 12.74 -7.37
C SER A 415 33.17 13.35 -6.53
N TYR A 416 32.85 14.04 -5.44
CA TYR A 416 33.81 14.69 -4.54
C TYR A 416 34.86 15.52 -5.27
N ASN A 417 34.41 16.38 -6.19
CA ASN A 417 35.28 17.24 -6.99
C ASN A 417 36.15 16.53 -8.04
N GLU A 418 35.96 15.24 -8.35
CA GLU A 418 36.68 14.61 -9.47
C GLU A 418 36.02 14.91 -10.82
N PHE A 419 34.70 14.78 -10.92
CA PHE A 419 33.93 15.14 -12.10
C PHE A 419 33.46 16.60 -11.96
N LYS A 420 34.21 17.54 -12.55
CA LYS A 420 33.93 19.00 -12.51
C LYS A 420 33.47 19.56 -13.86
N PRO A 421 32.24 19.26 -14.30
CA PRO A 421 31.70 19.83 -15.51
C PRO A 421 31.50 21.34 -15.37
N THR A 422 31.74 22.09 -16.45
CA THR A 422 31.51 23.54 -16.57
C THR A 422 30.79 23.84 -17.87
N ASN A 423 30.20 25.04 -18.00
CA ASN A 423 29.44 25.43 -19.20
C ASN A 423 28.38 24.38 -19.59
N ILE A 424 27.65 23.89 -18.59
CA ILE A 424 26.62 22.87 -18.76
C ILE A 424 25.40 23.56 -19.37
N SER A 425 24.93 23.05 -20.49
CA SER A 425 23.66 23.44 -21.07
C SER A 425 22.91 22.24 -21.62
N ASN A 426 21.60 22.31 -21.49
CA ASN A 426 20.65 21.39 -22.09
C ASN A 426 19.69 22.26 -22.93
N SER A 427 19.17 21.73 -24.03
CA SER A 427 18.17 22.42 -24.86
C SER A 427 16.90 21.58 -24.85
N PHE A 428 16.37 21.38 -23.64
CA PHE A 428 15.22 20.53 -23.40
C PHE A 428 13.92 21.29 -23.70
N ASP A 429 13.03 20.66 -24.46
CA ASP A 429 11.68 21.14 -24.73
C ASP A 429 10.80 19.89 -24.94
N ILE A 430 10.10 19.46 -23.87
CA ILE A 430 9.29 18.25 -23.89
C ILE A 430 8.10 18.36 -24.87
N GLU A 431 7.58 19.57 -25.09
CA GLU A 431 6.44 19.81 -25.99
C GLU A 431 6.85 19.80 -27.46
N LYS A 432 8.08 20.24 -27.78
CA LYS A 432 8.55 20.41 -29.16
C LYS A 432 9.59 19.38 -29.62
N GLY A 433 10.20 18.63 -28.71
CA GLY A 433 11.38 17.83 -29.00
C GLY A 433 11.24 16.34 -28.68
N LYS A 434 11.43 15.47 -29.68
CA LYS A 434 11.74 14.05 -29.46
C LYS A 434 13.21 13.81 -29.07
N LYS A 435 14.00 14.88 -28.98
CA LYS A 435 15.44 14.85 -28.75
C LYS A 435 15.87 16.12 -28.05
N THR A 436 16.90 16.01 -27.21
CA THR A 436 17.60 17.16 -26.64
C THR A 436 19.11 17.00 -26.80
N THR A 437 19.86 18.11 -26.77
CA THR A 437 21.32 18.11 -26.82
C THR A 437 21.89 18.56 -25.48
N LEU A 438 22.60 17.68 -24.80
CA LEU A 438 23.41 18.01 -23.64
C LEU A 438 24.80 18.46 -24.08
N LYS A 439 25.28 19.58 -23.54
CA LYS A 439 26.65 20.09 -23.74
C LYS A 439 27.28 20.43 -22.39
N PHE A 440 28.56 20.12 -22.23
CA PHE A 440 29.36 20.59 -21.09
C PHE A 440 30.85 20.51 -21.41
N LYS A 441 31.70 21.08 -20.56
CA LYS A 441 33.16 20.94 -20.60
C LYS A 441 33.67 20.24 -19.36
N LEU A 442 34.64 19.35 -19.52
CA LEU A 442 35.40 18.77 -18.41
C LEU A 442 36.88 19.05 -18.65
N GLY A 443 37.47 19.87 -17.78
CA GLY A 443 38.79 20.45 -18.05
C GLY A 443 38.78 21.28 -19.34
N THR A 444 39.64 20.93 -20.29
CA THR A 444 39.74 21.61 -21.60
C THR A 444 38.89 20.97 -22.69
N LYS A 445 38.33 19.78 -22.46
CA LYS A 445 37.55 19.03 -23.45
C LYS A 445 36.09 19.45 -23.42
N SER A 446 35.46 19.48 -24.59
CA SER A 446 34.04 19.79 -24.75
C SER A 446 33.28 18.54 -25.19
N TYR A 447 32.15 18.31 -24.54
CA TYR A 447 31.29 17.16 -24.73
C TYR A 447 29.93 17.62 -25.24
N SER A 448 29.38 16.89 -26.20
CA SER A 448 28.05 17.14 -26.77
C SER A 448 27.42 15.81 -27.19
N LYS A 449 26.24 15.48 -26.68
CA LYS A 449 25.48 14.29 -27.09
C LYS A 449 24.00 14.66 -27.28
N ILE A 450 23.40 14.06 -28.30
CA ILE A 450 21.96 14.16 -28.55
C ILE A 450 21.31 12.94 -27.89
N PHE A 451 20.37 13.18 -26.99
CA PHE A 451 19.54 12.17 -26.34
C PHE A 451 18.15 12.17 -26.95
N LYS A 452 17.52 11.01 -26.96
CA LYS A 452 16.10 10.85 -27.30
C LYS A 452 15.25 11.16 -26.08
N ILE A 453 14.04 11.64 -26.33
CA ILE A 453 13.01 11.81 -25.31
C ILE A 453 11.90 10.85 -25.70
N ASP A 454 11.69 9.83 -24.89
CA ASP A 454 10.60 8.86 -25.08
C ASP A 454 9.55 9.10 -24.00
N ASN A 455 8.48 9.80 -24.40
CA ASN A 455 7.51 10.45 -23.51
C ASN A 455 8.22 11.40 -22.52
N ASP A 456 8.33 10.95 -21.28
CA ASP A 456 8.94 11.61 -20.15
C ASP A 456 10.12 10.81 -19.58
N TRP A 457 10.68 9.81 -20.26
CA TRP A 457 11.77 9.00 -19.67
C TRP A 457 13.16 9.52 -20.06
N ILE A 458 14.11 9.46 -19.12
CA ILE A 458 15.54 9.65 -19.39
C ILE A 458 16.02 8.64 -20.43
N ASP A 459 16.83 9.09 -21.39
CA ASP A 459 17.44 8.20 -22.38
C ASP A 459 18.42 7.24 -21.69
N SER A 460 18.20 5.94 -21.85
CA SER A 460 19.08 4.85 -21.39
C SER A 460 20.56 5.04 -21.78
N ASP A 461 20.82 5.79 -22.84
CA ASP A 461 22.17 6.10 -23.35
C ASP A 461 22.93 7.16 -22.53
N PHE A 462 22.27 7.85 -21.60
CA PHE A 462 22.85 8.91 -20.78
C PHE A 462 23.94 8.38 -19.86
N PHE A 463 23.65 7.33 -19.11
CA PHE A 463 24.59 6.83 -18.11
C PHE A 463 25.86 6.26 -18.75
N ALA A 464 25.70 5.51 -19.84
CA ALA A 464 26.82 5.00 -20.64
C ALA A 464 27.69 6.15 -21.20
N PHE A 465 27.08 7.25 -21.61
CA PHE A 465 27.81 8.44 -22.07
C PHE A 465 28.64 9.06 -20.95
N VAL A 466 28.08 9.28 -19.76
CA VAL A 466 28.82 9.87 -18.64
C VAL A 466 29.99 8.95 -18.21
N LYS A 467 29.76 7.64 -18.11
CA LYS A 467 30.84 6.65 -17.86
C LYS A 467 31.97 6.73 -18.89
N ALA A 468 31.64 6.89 -20.17
CA ALA A 468 32.64 7.05 -21.23
C ALA A 468 33.46 8.33 -21.06
N VAL A 469 32.81 9.46 -20.71
CA VAL A 469 33.50 10.74 -20.44
C VAL A 469 34.46 10.62 -19.26
N VAL A 470 34.03 9.99 -18.16
CA VAL A 470 34.87 9.76 -16.97
C VAL A 470 36.10 8.92 -17.32
N SER A 471 35.88 7.83 -18.08
CA SER A 471 36.95 6.93 -18.52
C SER A 471 37.94 7.61 -19.47
N GLU A 472 37.46 8.42 -20.41
CA GLU A 472 38.31 9.17 -21.35
C GLU A 472 39.19 10.20 -20.65
N ASN A 473 38.72 10.78 -19.54
CA ASN A 473 39.47 11.74 -18.74
C ASN A 473 40.33 11.07 -17.65
N LYS A 474 40.27 9.74 -17.53
CA LYS A 474 41.04 8.96 -16.55
C LYS A 474 40.87 9.48 -15.12
N LEU A 475 39.62 9.82 -14.75
CA LEU A 475 39.32 10.15 -13.36
C LEU A 475 39.57 8.91 -12.48
N LYS A 476 39.76 9.09 -11.17
CA LYS A 476 40.13 7.97 -10.30
C LYS A 476 38.96 7.05 -10.03
N GLY A 477 37.75 7.60 -9.99
CA GLY A 477 36.52 6.84 -9.83
C GLY A 477 35.65 6.76 -11.08
N GLN A 478 34.58 5.99 -10.95
CA GLN A 478 33.53 5.75 -11.95
C GLN A 478 32.16 5.87 -11.30
N PHE A 479 31.15 6.19 -12.12
CA PHE A 479 29.76 6.13 -11.69
C PHE A 479 29.23 4.71 -11.81
N TYR A 480 28.49 4.26 -10.79
CA TYR A 480 27.85 2.95 -10.74
C TYR A 480 26.37 3.12 -10.41
N GLU A 481 25.52 2.33 -11.08
CA GLU A 481 24.09 2.25 -10.78
C GLU A 481 23.89 1.26 -9.63
N LEU A 482 23.08 1.68 -8.65
CA LEU A 482 22.61 0.86 -7.56
C LEU A 482 21.22 0.32 -7.90
N PHE A 483 20.91 -0.86 -7.40
CA PHE A 483 19.59 -1.45 -7.54
C PHE A 483 18.57 -0.65 -6.73
N THR A 484 17.39 -0.46 -7.33
CA THR A 484 16.18 0.15 -6.77
C THR A 484 15.01 -0.76 -7.13
N ASP A 485 14.01 -0.85 -6.25
CA ASP A 485 12.82 -1.70 -6.43
C ASP A 485 11.68 -1.02 -7.19
N GLY A 486 11.97 0.08 -7.90
CA GLY A 486 10.96 0.94 -8.52
C GLY A 486 11.44 1.66 -9.78
N GLN A 487 10.79 2.79 -10.07
CA GLN A 487 11.08 3.63 -11.25
C GLN A 487 12.24 4.63 -11.01
N ASP A 488 12.68 4.75 -9.75
CA ASP A 488 13.82 5.61 -9.38
C ASP A 488 15.14 4.99 -9.80
N ALA A 489 16.13 5.84 -10.07
CA ALA A 489 17.51 5.44 -10.27
C ALA A 489 18.39 5.96 -9.12
N GLN A 490 19.34 5.13 -8.68
CA GLN A 490 20.35 5.51 -7.69
C GLN A 490 21.75 5.39 -8.29
N VAL A 491 22.56 6.44 -8.12
CA VAL A 491 23.93 6.48 -8.65
C VAL A 491 24.92 6.85 -7.57
N ILE A 492 26.06 6.16 -7.57
CA ILE A 492 27.20 6.41 -6.69
C ILE A 492 28.49 6.57 -7.48
N TYR A 493 29.42 7.41 -6.99
CA TYR A 493 30.76 7.54 -7.56
C TYR A 493 31.80 6.84 -6.68
N LEU A 494 32.51 5.85 -7.22
CA LEU A 494 33.46 5.01 -6.48
C LEU A 494 34.78 4.86 -7.25
N THR A 495 35.89 4.82 -6.53
CA THR A 495 37.15 4.27 -7.06
C THR A 495 37.03 2.77 -7.31
N THR A 496 37.89 2.20 -8.15
CA THR A 496 37.91 0.74 -8.38
C THR A 496 38.09 -0.03 -7.08
N GLU A 497 38.99 0.41 -6.19
CA GLU A 497 39.23 -0.24 -4.90
C GLU A 497 37.99 -0.21 -3.98
N GLN A 498 37.28 0.92 -3.95
CA GLN A 498 36.03 1.04 -3.19
C GLN A 498 34.94 0.13 -3.77
N TYR A 499 34.75 0.17 -5.09
CA TYR A 499 33.76 -0.67 -5.78
C TYR A 499 34.00 -2.16 -5.51
N ASP A 500 35.23 -2.63 -5.72
CA ASP A 500 35.59 -4.03 -5.52
C ASP A 500 35.39 -4.47 -4.07
N TYR A 501 35.76 -3.62 -3.11
CA TYR A 501 35.57 -3.90 -1.68
C TYR A 501 34.09 -3.96 -1.28
N LEU A 502 33.31 -2.94 -1.63
CA LEU A 502 31.89 -2.84 -1.28
C LEU A 502 31.10 -4.00 -1.88
N ARG A 503 31.40 -4.36 -3.13
CA ARG A 503 30.79 -5.51 -3.82
C ARG A 503 31.19 -6.83 -3.18
N ALA A 504 32.47 -7.04 -2.85
CA ALA A 504 32.95 -8.26 -2.22
C ALA A 504 32.36 -8.47 -0.80
N GLN A 505 32.13 -7.39 -0.06
CA GLN A 505 31.54 -7.43 1.28
C GLN A 505 30.00 -7.40 1.27
N LYS A 506 29.37 -7.33 0.08
CA LYS A 506 27.91 -7.17 -0.07
C LYS A 506 27.35 -5.98 0.73
N LEU A 507 28.09 -4.88 0.73
CA LEU A 507 27.68 -3.65 1.42
C LEU A 507 26.81 -2.75 0.55
N LEU A 508 26.67 -3.05 -0.76
CA LEU A 508 25.74 -2.37 -1.66
C LEU A 508 25.20 -3.38 -2.66
N ILE A 509 23.99 -3.13 -3.16
CA ILE A 509 23.36 -3.91 -4.22
C ILE A 509 23.50 -3.11 -5.51
N PHE A 510 24.36 -3.57 -6.41
CA PHE A 510 24.55 -2.92 -7.71
C PHE A 510 23.50 -3.40 -8.71
N ALA A 511 23.10 -2.53 -9.64
CA ALA A 511 22.04 -2.82 -10.61
C ALA A 511 22.34 -4.05 -11.50
N ASP A 512 23.62 -4.38 -11.69
CA ASP A 512 24.07 -5.55 -12.46
C ASP A 512 24.05 -6.88 -11.67
N GLN A 513 23.68 -6.86 -10.38
CA GLN A 513 23.68 -8.04 -9.50
C GLN A 513 22.28 -8.55 -9.14
N TRP A 514 21.22 -7.79 -9.43
CA TRP A 514 19.89 -8.05 -8.88
C TRP A 514 19.34 -9.45 -9.19
N GLN A 515 19.67 -10.02 -10.35
CA GLN A 515 19.21 -11.36 -10.74
C GLN A 515 19.81 -12.52 -9.92
N MET A 516 20.76 -12.25 -9.02
CA MET A 516 21.45 -13.30 -8.24
C MET A 516 20.98 -13.45 -6.79
N GLU A 517 20.09 -12.59 -6.29
CA GLU A 517 19.67 -12.59 -4.88
C GLU A 517 18.21 -13.09 -4.65
N GLU A 518 17.50 -13.47 -5.71
CA GLU A 518 16.15 -14.04 -5.60
C GLU A 518 16.13 -15.55 -5.23
N GLU A 519 17.27 -16.25 -5.33
CA GLU A 519 17.47 -17.61 -4.80
C GLU A 519 17.91 -17.58 -3.33
#